data_AF-A0A8C4VMG0-F1
#
_entry.id   AF-A0A8C4VMG0-F1
#
_cell.length_a   1.000
_cell.length_b   1.000
_cell.length_c   1.000
_cell.angle_alpha   90.00
_cell.angle_beta   90.00
_cell.angle_gamma   90.00
#
_symmetry.space_group_name_H-M   'P 1'
#
loop_
_entity.id
_entity.type
_entity.pdbx_description
1 polymer ?
#
loop_
_entity_poly.entity_id
_entity_poly.type
_entity_poly.pdbx_seq_one_letter_code
_entity_poly.pdbx_strand_id
1 'polypeptide(L)'
;MSAPRPQAEGELAAAPVPAPAPRRHSGELGSTQASQRLLAYSDALLSIIATVMILPVAHTKIHPDQKLGESVQQLLLTKIAVYLMTFLIVTVAWTAHVRLFQVIVLIDDVLALLNLACMMLITFLPYTFSLMASFPGIPFGIFMFSTCAVVIGLIQAVIVAYGFYHPYLLNHQIQVSENQAFYKHRILQIILRGPVLCFLAAIFSFFFFPMSYVLLGLVIFLPHITRLIIWCKNKTIGPKEDEESHRLEAFTFYLNDPLSKERVEAFSDGVYAIVATLLILDICEDNVPDSKEVKDKFHDRLTEALSEYGPNFLAYFASFVTTGLLWFVHHSLFLYITKATRFMGLLNTFSLAFIGGLPLAYQLTSEFAEKSPNEIEAIQVSCVITFFASIFQFAIWITALFHERETLHPLVRYGGKEHAFMFAKLALYPCVSLGAFFLTCLLSKFSTAIFHIMQIVVPFAFMALRILVKISLAIMKSMLSLSRRKNVVLDEEETCLSPAETLS
;
A
#
# COMPACT_ATOMS: atom_id res chain seq x y z
N MET A 1 66.75 -40.96 -53.28
CA MET A 1 66.32 -42.20 -52.61
C MET A 1 65.65 -41.82 -51.29
N SER A 2 64.34 -42.05 -51.21
CA SER A 2 63.49 -42.32 -50.02
C SER A 2 63.54 -41.43 -48.74
N ALA A 3 62.36 -40.87 -48.45
CA ALA A 3 61.79 -40.17 -47.26
C ALA A 3 61.95 -40.94 -45.90
N PRO A 4 61.51 -40.44 -44.70
CA PRO A 4 60.49 -39.39 -44.43
C PRO A 4 60.70 -38.41 -43.25
N ARG A 5 59.80 -37.41 -43.17
CA ARG A 5 59.59 -36.42 -42.08
C ARG A 5 58.89 -37.03 -40.85
N PRO A 6 59.08 -36.42 -39.66
CA PRO A 6 58.02 -36.19 -38.67
C PRO A 6 57.81 -34.67 -38.43
N GLN A 7 56.62 -34.08 -38.61
CA GLN A 7 55.55 -33.85 -37.60
C GLN A 7 56.09 -33.34 -36.26
N ALA A 8 56.14 -32.03 -36.01
CA ALA A 8 55.05 -31.15 -35.53
C ALA A 8 54.87 -31.18 -34.00
N GLU A 9 55.64 -30.33 -33.30
CA GLU A 9 55.25 -29.76 -32.00
C GLU A 9 55.28 -28.24 -32.15
N GLY A 10 54.10 -27.67 -32.43
CA GLY A 10 53.87 -26.24 -32.48
C GLY A 10 53.41 -25.73 -31.13
N GLU A 11 54.03 -24.64 -30.70
CA GLU A 11 53.85 -23.93 -29.44
C GLU A 11 52.39 -23.72 -29.02
N LEU A 12 52.18 -23.88 -27.71
CA LEU A 12 50.98 -23.51 -26.97
C LEU A 12 50.59 -22.05 -27.29
N ALA A 13 49.41 -21.85 -27.88
CA ALA A 13 48.87 -20.54 -28.19
C ALA A 13 48.68 -19.70 -26.91
N ALA A 14 49.42 -18.59 -26.80
CA ALA A 14 49.15 -17.55 -25.81
C ALA A 14 47.89 -16.77 -26.21
N ALA A 15 46.91 -16.74 -25.31
CA ALA A 15 45.66 -16.01 -25.49
C ALA A 15 45.90 -14.48 -25.57
N PRO A 16 45.12 -13.73 -26.38
CA PRO A 16 45.28 -12.28 -26.49
C PRO A 16 44.80 -11.58 -25.21
N VAL A 17 45.65 -10.70 -24.68
CA VAL A 17 45.35 -9.83 -23.54
C VAL A 17 44.20 -8.88 -23.92
N PRO A 18 43.12 -8.76 -23.11
CA PRO A 18 42.04 -7.83 -23.42
C PRO A 18 42.52 -6.38 -23.23
N ALA A 19 42.17 -5.53 -24.19
CA ALA A 19 42.47 -4.09 -24.16
C ALA A 19 41.91 -3.42 -22.89
N PRO A 20 42.60 -2.42 -22.31
CA PRO A 20 42.11 -1.73 -21.12
C PRO A 20 40.82 -0.97 -21.44
N ALA A 21 39.82 -1.13 -20.58
CA ALA A 21 38.54 -0.42 -20.63
C ALA A 21 38.73 1.11 -20.71
N PRO A 22 37.83 1.86 -21.38
CA PRO A 22 37.97 3.30 -21.49
C PRO A 22 37.92 3.92 -20.09
N ARG A 23 39.00 4.63 -19.72
CA ARG A 23 39.06 5.45 -18.51
C ARG A 23 37.93 6.47 -18.58
N ARG A 24 36.97 6.38 -17.64
CA ARG A 24 35.99 7.44 -17.41
C ARG A 24 36.78 8.72 -17.10
N HIS A 25 36.65 9.73 -17.95
CA HIS A 25 37.13 11.08 -17.67
C HIS A 25 36.40 11.59 -16.42
N SER A 26 37.06 11.51 -15.27
CA SER A 26 36.69 12.19 -14.04
C SER A 26 37.27 13.60 -14.07
N GLY A 27 36.63 14.47 -14.86
CA GLY A 27 36.97 15.88 -14.97
C GLY A 27 35.78 16.63 -15.57
N GLU A 28 35.19 17.53 -14.79
CA GLU A 28 34.10 18.45 -15.15
C GLU A 28 32.67 17.88 -15.26
N LEU A 29 32.19 17.15 -14.25
CA LEU A 29 30.75 17.09 -13.98
C LEU A 29 30.48 17.81 -12.65
N GLY A 30 29.73 18.90 -12.68
CA GLY A 30 29.17 19.54 -11.48
C GLY A 30 28.43 18.52 -10.61
N SER A 31 28.25 18.86 -9.33
CA SER A 31 27.71 18.12 -8.16
C SER A 31 26.52 17.15 -8.38
N THR A 32 26.54 16.25 -9.37
CA THR A 32 25.46 15.30 -9.60
C THR A 32 25.49 14.23 -8.53
N GLN A 33 24.46 14.21 -7.67
CA GLN A 33 24.33 13.27 -6.56
C GLN A 33 23.41 12.11 -6.94
N ALA A 34 23.60 10.96 -6.27
CA ALA A 34 22.67 9.85 -6.36
C ALA A 34 21.31 10.25 -5.75
N SER A 35 20.23 10.01 -6.51
CA SER A 35 18.87 10.44 -6.15
C SER A 35 18.28 9.75 -4.91
N GLN A 36 18.86 8.61 -4.49
CA GLN A 36 18.28 7.72 -3.46
C GLN A 36 17.88 8.43 -2.16
N ARG A 37 18.74 9.27 -1.59
CA ARG A 37 18.46 9.96 -0.33
C ARG A 37 17.32 10.96 -0.45
N LEU A 38 17.27 11.70 -1.56
CA LEU A 38 16.19 12.65 -1.84
C LEU A 38 14.87 11.92 -2.03
N LEU A 39 14.87 10.78 -2.72
CA LEU A 39 13.68 9.96 -2.92
C LEU A 39 13.16 9.36 -1.61
N ALA A 40 14.05 8.84 -0.76
CA ALA A 40 13.70 8.35 0.57
C ALA A 40 13.12 9.47 1.45
N TYR A 41 13.69 10.68 1.40
CA TYR A 41 13.14 11.85 2.08
C TYR A 41 11.73 12.20 1.58
N SER A 42 11.52 12.26 0.27
CA SER A 42 10.20 12.54 -0.32
C SER A 42 9.18 11.45 0.04
N ASP A 43 9.56 10.18 0.02
CA ASP A 43 8.66 9.06 0.38
C ASP A 43 8.25 9.11 1.85
N ALA A 44 9.21 9.35 2.75
CA ALA A 44 8.94 9.51 4.17
C ALA A 44 7.99 10.68 4.41
N LEU A 45 8.27 11.86 3.84
CA LEU A 45 7.43 13.04 3.99
C LEU A 45 6.01 12.81 3.43
N LEU A 46 5.89 12.20 2.26
CA LEU A 46 4.59 11.91 1.64
C LEU A 46 3.77 10.89 2.45
N SER A 47 4.41 9.87 3.02
CA SER A 47 3.74 8.89 3.88
C SER A 47 3.23 9.53 5.18
N ILE A 48 4.03 10.41 5.80
CA ILE A 48 3.61 11.19 6.98
C ILE A 48 2.40 12.04 6.64
N ILE A 49 2.48 12.84 5.57
CA ILE A 49 1.39 13.72 5.15
C ILE A 49 0.12 12.95 4.81
N ALA A 50 0.22 11.79 4.17
CA ALA A 50 -0.95 10.95 3.89
C ALA A 50 -1.61 10.44 5.18
N THR A 51 -0.82 9.97 6.15
CA THR A 51 -1.35 9.35 7.37
C THR A 51 -1.91 10.37 8.37
N VAL A 52 -1.28 11.53 8.55
CA VAL A 52 -1.76 12.55 9.52
C VAL A 52 -3.14 13.12 9.18
N MET A 53 -3.64 12.89 7.95
CA MET A 53 -5.02 13.23 7.55
C MET A 53 -6.10 12.51 8.37
N ILE A 54 -5.73 11.46 9.13
CA ILE A 54 -6.67 10.79 10.03
C ILE A 54 -6.98 11.61 11.27
N LEU A 55 -6.10 12.53 11.69
CA LEU A 55 -6.23 13.29 12.94
C LEU A 55 -7.56 14.06 13.07
N PRO A 56 -8.06 14.79 12.04
CA PRO A 56 -9.36 15.48 12.14
C PRO A 56 -10.56 14.54 12.30
N VAL A 57 -10.40 13.26 11.92
CA VAL A 57 -11.40 12.21 12.10
C VAL A 57 -11.30 11.64 13.51
N ALA A 58 -10.09 11.28 13.94
CA ALA A 58 -9.78 10.77 15.28
C ALA A 58 -10.25 11.75 16.38
N HIS A 59 -9.89 13.03 16.29
CA HIS A 59 -10.25 14.05 17.30
C HIS A 59 -11.73 14.50 17.26
N THR A 60 -12.62 13.74 16.63
CA THR A 60 -14.04 14.03 16.67
C THR A 60 -14.57 13.65 18.05
N LYS A 61 -14.74 14.63 18.94
CA LYS A 61 -15.29 14.42 20.28
C LYS A 61 -16.72 13.88 20.18
N ILE A 62 -16.96 12.67 20.68
CA ILE A 62 -18.29 12.07 20.77
C ILE A 62 -18.57 11.83 22.25
N HIS A 63 -19.53 12.57 22.83
CA HIS A 63 -19.85 12.40 24.24
C HIS A 63 -20.46 11.00 24.51
N PRO A 64 -20.00 10.27 25.54
CA PRO A 64 -20.41 8.88 25.80
C PRO A 64 -21.90 8.72 26.15
N ASP A 65 -22.53 9.78 26.67
CA ASP A 65 -23.96 9.81 27.00
C ASP A 65 -24.87 9.99 25.77
N GLN A 66 -24.31 10.37 24.62
CA GLN A 66 -25.02 10.53 23.38
C GLN A 66 -24.92 9.22 22.57
N LYS A 67 -26.06 8.54 22.37
CA LYS A 67 -26.12 7.48 21.34
C LYS A 67 -25.63 8.05 20.02
N LEU A 68 -24.91 7.26 19.22
CA LEU A 68 -24.54 7.65 17.86
C LEU A 68 -25.82 7.92 17.05
N GLY A 69 -26.31 9.15 17.11
CA GLY A 69 -27.48 9.58 16.35
C GLY A 69 -27.13 9.62 14.87
N GLU A 70 -28.14 9.52 14.00
CA GLU A 70 -27.97 9.56 12.54
C GLU A 70 -27.10 10.75 12.09
N SER A 71 -27.19 11.90 12.76
CA SER A 71 -26.39 13.09 12.48
C SER A 71 -24.89 12.94 12.81
N VAL A 72 -24.54 12.30 13.94
CA VAL A 72 -23.13 12.07 14.33
C VAL A 72 -22.51 11.02 13.41
N GLN A 73 -23.28 9.98 13.09
CA GLN A 73 -22.86 8.94 12.16
C GLN A 73 -22.62 9.49 10.75
N GLN A 74 -23.51 10.37 10.26
CA GLN A 74 -23.35 11.02 8.96
C GLN A 74 -22.13 11.95 8.94
N LEU A 75 -21.86 12.68 10.03
CA LEU A 75 -20.67 13.52 10.16
C LEU A 75 -19.39 12.67 10.15
N LEU A 76 -19.34 11.60 10.94
CA LEU A 76 -18.19 10.70 11.01
C LEU A 76 -17.94 10.02 9.67
N LEU A 77 -19.00 9.53 9.01
CA LEU A 77 -18.90 8.93 7.66
C LEU A 77 -18.36 9.94 6.65
N THR A 78 -18.84 11.19 6.70
CA THR A 78 -18.35 12.27 5.83
C THR A 78 -16.86 12.52 6.08
N LYS A 79 -16.44 12.64 7.34
CA LYS A 79 -15.02 12.82 7.71
C LYS A 79 -14.15 11.64 7.27
N ILE A 80 -14.60 10.40 7.43
CA ILE A 80 -13.89 9.19 6.97
C ILE A 80 -13.76 9.18 5.45
N ALA A 81 -14.83 9.49 4.71
CA ALA A 81 -14.79 9.55 3.24
C ALA A 81 -13.80 10.63 2.76
N VAL A 82 -13.81 11.77 3.43
CA VAL A 82 -12.93 12.92 3.17
C VAL A 82 -11.46 12.55 3.49
N TYR A 83 -11.20 11.80 4.57
CA TYR A 83 -9.89 11.20 4.86
C TYR A 83 -9.43 10.23 3.76
N LEU A 84 -10.25 9.25 3.39
CA LEU A 84 -9.89 8.27 2.35
C LEU A 84 -9.57 8.97 1.02
N MET A 85 -10.39 9.95 0.64
CA MET A 85 -10.19 10.72 -0.58
C MET A 85 -8.84 11.47 -0.57
N THR A 86 -8.46 12.09 0.54
CA THR A 86 -7.18 12.80 0.61
C THR A 86 -5.97 11.91 0.68
N PHE A 87 -6.06 10.81 1.43
CA PHE A 87 -5.02 9.79 1.42
C PHE A 87 -4.74 9.34 -0.02
N LEU A 88 -5.80 9.02 -0.78
CA LEU A 88 -5.69 8.60 -2.18
C LEU A 88 -5.12 9.69 -3.09
N ILE A 89 -5.50 10.97 -2.92
CA ILE A 89 -4.93 12.07 -3.72
C ILE A 89 -3.44 12.23 -3.45
N VAL A 90 -3.01 12.17 -2.19
CA VAL A 90 -1.58 12.23 -1.83
C VAL A 90 -0.83 11.04 -2.43
N THR A 91 -1.40 9.82 -2.40
CA THR A 91 -0.76 8.65 -3.03
C THR A 91 -0.70 8.75 -4.56
N VAL A 92 -1.68 9.39 -5.22
CA VAL A 92 -1.61 9.68 -6.65
C VAL A 92 -0.49 10.66 -6.95
N ALA A 93 -0.34 11.72 -6.15
CA ALA A 93 0.76 12.68 -6.27
C ALA A 93 2.13 12.01 -6.04
N TRP A 94 2.23 11.14 -5.03
CA TRP A 94 3.41 10.31 -4.79
C TRP A 94 3.70 9.38 -5.96
N THR A 95 2.69 8.73 -6.54
CA THR A 95 2.85 7.86 -7.70
C THR A 95 3.38 8.65 -8.91
N ALA A 96 2.86 9.85 -9.16
CA ALA A 96 3.36 10.75 -10.20
C ALA A 96 4.82 11.14 -9.95
N HIS A 97 5.17 11.45 -8.71
CA HIS A 97 6.53 11.73 -8.27
C HIS A 97 7.49 10.54 -8.46
N VAL A 98 7.06 9.31 -8.12
CA VAL A 98 7.83 8.08 -8.40
C VAL A 98 8.12 7.96 -9.89
N ARG A 99 7.12 8.20 -10.76
CA ARG A 99 7.29 8.12 -12.22
C ARG A 99 8.25 9.17 -12.76
N LEU A 100 8.18 10.38 -12.24
CA LEU A 100 9.09 11.47 -12.60
C LEU A 100 10.55 11.10 -12.35
N PHE A 101 10.84 10.56 -11.17
CA PHE A 101 12.20 10.18 -10.78
C PHE A 101 12.63 8.76 -11.21
N GLN A 102 11.76 8.01 -11.90
CA GLN A 102 12.20 6.87 -12.72
C GLN A 102 12.84 7.33 -14.05
N VAL A 103 12.45 8.52 -14.53
CA VAL A 103 12.99 9.14 -15.75
C VAL A 103 14.25 9.95 -15.46
N ILE A 104 14.25 10.72 -14.37
CA ILE A 104 15.37 11.54 -13.92
C ILE A 104 16.19 10.75 -12.90
N VAL A 105 17.38 10.29 -13.30
CA VAL A 105 18.21 9.39 -12.48
C VAL A 105 19.21 10.17 -11.63
N LEU A 106 19.85 11.18 -12.24
CA LEU A 106 20.81 12.06 -11.58
C LEU A 106 20.12 13.36 -11.16
N ILE A 107 20.55 13.90 -10.02
CA ILE A 107 19.99 15.13 -9.44
C ILE A 107 21.11 16.16 -9.28
N ASP A 108 20.81 17.39 -9.66
CA ASP A 108 21.61 18.58 -9.36
C ASP A 108 20.91 19.45 -8.29
N ASP A 109 21.59 20.51 -7.84
CA ASP A 109 21.10 21.37 -6.76
C ASP A 109 19.79 22.10 -7.13
N VAL A 110 19.59 22.43 -8.41
CA VAL A 110 18.35 23.08 -8.90
C VAL A 110 17.17 22.12 -8.83
N LEU A 111 17.32 20.88 -9.29
CA LEU A 111 16.29 19.85 -9.18
C LEU A 111 15.99 19.52 -7.71
N ALA A 112 17.00 19.49 -6.86
CA ALA A 112 16.81 19.28 -5.43
C ALA A 112 15.97 20.40 -4.79
N LEU A 113 16.23 21.67 -5.14
CA LEU A 113 15.44 22.81 -4.68
C LEU A 113 14.01 22.82 -5.22
N LEU A 114 13.81 22.47 -6.51
CA LEU A 114 12.47 22.32 -7.09
C LEU A 114 11.69 21.19 -6.42
N ASN A 115 12.35 20.07 -6.13
CA ASN A 115 11.75 18.98 -5.35
C ASN A 115 11.38 19.45 -3.94
N LEU A 116 12.25 20.20 -3.26
CA LEU A 116 11.96 20.72 -1.92
C LEU A 116 10.76 21.69 -1.95
N ALA A 117 10.67 22.56 -2.95
CA ALA A 117 9.51 23.44 -3.15
C ALA A 117 8.21 22.64 -3.41
N CYS A 118 8.31 21.56 -4.18
CA CYS A 118 7.20 20.62 -4.39
C CYS A 118 6.77 19.97 -3.06
N MET A 119 7.72 19.46 -2.26
CA MET A 119 7.44 18.86 -0.95
C MET A 119 6.81 19.87 0.01
N MET A 120 7.30 21.12 0.06
CA MET A 120 6.72 22.19 0.88
C MET A 120 5.24 22.42 0.57
N LEU A 121 4.86 22.50 -0.70
CA LEU A 121 3.45 22.67 -1.08
C LEU A 121 2.60 21.44 -0.74
N ILE A 122 3.17 20.24 -0.92
CA ILE A 122 2.49 18.99 -0.53
C ILE A 122 2.24 18.96 0.98
N THR A 123 3.18 19.42 1.82
CA THR A 123 2.96 19.54 3.28
C THR A 123 1.88 20.56 3.67
N PHE A 124 1.50 21.46 2.76
CA PHE A 124 0.40 22.40 2.97
C PHE A 124 -0.99 21.81 2.64
N LEU A 125 -1.04 20.68 1.92
CA LEU A 125 -2.31 19.98 1.64
C LEU A 125 -3.13 19.64 2.89
N PRO A 126 -2.56 19.11 4.01
CA PRO A 126 -3.34 18.82 5.22
C PRO A 126 -4.09 20.03 5.77
N TYR A 127 -3.48 21.21 5.72
CA TYR A 127 -4.14 22.44 6.15
C TYR A 127 -5.33 22.79 5.26
N THR A 128 -5.14 22.79 3.93
CA THR A 128 -6.23 23.07 2.98
C THR A 128 -7.37 22.06 3.10
N PHE A 129 -7.03 20.81 3.42
CA PHE A 129 -7.98 19.75 3.67
C PHE A 129 -8.76 19.96 4.97
N SER A 130 -8.07 20.26 6.08
CA SER A 130 -8.73 20.55 7.35
C SER A 130 -9.73 21.68 7.19
N LEU A 131 -9.37 22.73 6.43
CA LEU A 131 -10.26 23.83 6.09
C LEU A 131 -11.49 23.36 5.28
N MET A 132 -11.27 22.51 4.27
CA MET A 132 -12.35 21.93 3.46
C MET A 132 -13.28 21.02 4.28
N ALA A 133 -12.75 20.25 5.24
CA ALA A 133 -13.51 19.33 6.08
C ALA A 133 -14.29 20.05 7.18
N SER A 134 -13.72 21.12 7.76
CA SER A 134 -14.39 21.93 8.79
C SER A 134 -15.47 22.83 8.21
N PHE A 135 -15.33 23.29 6.97
CA PHE A 135 -16.28 24.20 6.31
C PHE A 135 -16.73 23.68 4.93
N PRO A 136 -17.43 22.53 4.86
CA PRO A 136 -17.81 21.91 3.59
C PRO A 136 -18.80 22.76 2.76
N GLY A 137 -19.54 23.66 3.41
CA GLY A 137 -20.45 24.59 2.74
C GLY A 137 -19.77 25.84 2.16
N ILE A 138 -18.48 26.04 2.39
CA ILE A 138 -17.73 27.22 1.94
C ILE A 138 -16.77 26.81 0.80
N PRO A 139 -16.85 27.39 -0.41
CA PRO A 139 -16.02 27.02 -1.56
C PRO A 139 -14.51 27.15 -1.32
N PHE A 140 -14.14 28.05 -0.41
CA PHE A 140 -12.77 28.49 -0.22
C PHE A 140 -11.80 27.34 0.10
N GLY A 141 -12.24 26.33 0.86
CA GLY A 141 -11.42 25.15 1.15
C GLY A 141 -11.06 24.36 -0.11
N ILE A 142 -12.05 24.07 -0.96
CA ILE A 142 -11.87 23.35 -2.23
C ILE A 142 -11.00 24.17 -3.20
N PHE A 143 -11.22 25.48 -3.26
CA PHE A 143 -10.43 26.40 -4.08
C PHE A 143 -8.95 26.40 -3.67
N MET A 144 -8.65 26.53 -2.37
CA MET A 144 -7.28 26.51 -1.84
C MET A 144 -6.58 25.17 -2.10
N PHE A 145 -7.28 24.06 -1.84
CA PHE A 145 -6.77 22.71 -2.11
C PHE A 145 -6.43 22.53 -3.60
N SER A 146 -7.38 22.88 -4.47
CA SER A 146 -7.24 22.73 -5.92
C SER A 146 -6.12 23.62 -6.48
N THR A 147 -6.00 24.85 -5.98
CA THR A 147 -4.92 25.78 -6.35
C THR A 147 -3.56 25.22 -5.94
N CYS A 148 -3.42 24.70 -4.72
CA CYS A 148 -2.19 24.08 -4.25
C CYS A 148 -1.78 22.90 -5.16
N ALA A 149 -2.74 22.03 -5.51
CA ALA A 149 -2.52 20.91 -6.43
C ALA A 149 -2.08 21.35 -7.84
N VAL A 150 -2.63 22.46 -8.36
CA VAL A 150 -2.21 23.05 -9.63
C VAL A 150 -0.75 23.53 -9.56
N VAL A 151 -0.37 24.25 -8.51
CA VAL A 151 1.01 24.75 -8.35
C VAL A 151 2.01 23.61 -8.23
N ILE A 152 1.68 22.54 -7.48
CA ILE A 152 2.48 21.31 -7.40
C ILE A 152 2.69 20.72 -8.81
N GLY A 153 1.61 20.62 -9.59
CA GLY A 153 1.66 20.14 -10.97
C GLY A 153 2.55 20.97 -11.90
N LEU A 154 2.49 22.30 -11.76
CA LEU A 154 3.33 23.22 -12.53
C LEU A 154 4.80 23.06 -12.17
N ILE A 155 5.15 22.91 -10.90
CA ILE A 155 6.53 22.66 -10.47
C ILE A 155 7.03 21.31 -11.00
N GLN A 156 6.21 20.26 -10.94
CA GLN A 156 6.57 18.97 -11.55
C GLN A 156 6.76 19.08 -13.08
N ALA A 157 5.95 19.88 -13.77
CA ALA A 157 6.13 20.16 -15.19
C ALA A 157 7.45 20.91 -15.48
N VAL A 158 7.83 21.87 -14.62
CA VAL A 158 9.13 22.56 -14.71
C VAL A 158 10.28 21.59 -14.50
N ILE A 159 10.19 20.66 -13.53
CA ILE A 159 11.20 19.62 -13.31
C ILE A 159 11.38 18.75 -14.57
N VAL A 160 10.28 18.34 -15.21
CA VAL A 160 10.35 17.61 -16.50
C VAL A 160 11.04 18.46 -17.56
N ALA A 161 10.60 19.70 -17.75
CA ALA A 161 11.15 20.58 -18.76
C ALA A 161 12.66 20.81 -18.59
N TYR A 162 13.11 20.97 -17.34
CA TYR A 162 14.51 21.11 -16.96
C TYR A 162 15.31 19.82 -17.20
N GLY A 163 14.78 18.66 -16.79
CA GLY A 163 15.44 17.36 -17.04
C GLY A 163 15.63 17.07 -18.53
N PHE A 164 14.68 17.47 -19.40
CA PHE A 164 14.82 17.35 -20.85
C PHE A 164 15.70 18.44 -21.48
N TYR A 165 15.91 19.57 -20.81
CA TYR A 165 16.87 20.58 -21.24
C TYR A 165 18.32 20.16 -20.95
N HIS A 166 18.53 19.31 -19.93
CA HIS A 166 19.83 18.74 -19.55
C HIS A 166 19.84 17.20 -19.69
N PRO A 167 20.05 16.64 -20.90
CA PRO A 167 19.88 15.21 -21.17
C PRO A 167 20.76 14.26 -20.34
N TYR A 168 21.87 14.75 -19.77
CA TYR A 168 22.74 13.94 -18.90
C TYR A 168 22.07 13.55 -17.57
N LEU A 169 21.00 14.23 -17.16
CA LEU A 169 20.24 13.92 -15.94
C LEU A 169 19.26 12.75 -16.13
N LEU A 170 18.90 12.47 -17.38
CA LEU A 170 17.91 11.46 -17.75
C LEU A 170 18.51 10.05 -17.73
N ASN A 171 17.63 9.07 -17.64
CA ASN A 171 18.00 7.67 -17.83
C ASN A 171 18.62 7.46 -19.23
N HIS A 172 19.71 6.68 -19.30
CA HIS A 172 20.45 6.36 -20.52
C HIS A 172 19.56 5.87 -21.67
N GLN A 173 18.50 5.11 -21.36
CA GLN A 173 17.57 4.59 -22.36
C GLN A 173 16.77 5.70 -23.06
N ILE A 174 16.46 6.78 -22.35
CA ILE A 174 15.77 7.96 -22.91
C ILE A 174 16.78 8.89 -23.58
N GLN A 175 17.98 8.99 -23.04
CA GLN A 175 19.06 9.80 -23.62
C GLN A 175 19.42 9.35 -25.04
N VAL A 176 19.51 8.03 -25.27
CA VAL A 176 19.86 7.44 -26.58
C VAL A 176 18.66 7.39 -27.55
N SER A 177 17.44 7.71 -27.08
CA SER A 177 16.24 7.65 -27.92
C SER A 177 16.20 8.78 -28.95
N GLU A 178 15.82 8.45 -30.18
CA GLU A 178 15.80 9.37 -31.34
C GLU A 178 14.72 10.47 -31.21
N ASN A 179 13.70 10.28 -30.36
CA ASN A 179 12.50 11.11 -30.26
C ASN A 179 12.27 11.73 -28.86
N GLN A 180 13.28 12.37 -28.27
CA GLN A 180 13.17 12.99 -26.92
C GLN A 180 11.99 13.96 -26.75
N ALA A 181 11.64 14.73 -27.79
CA ALA A 181 10.51 15.67 -27.77
C ALA A 181 9.16 14.96 -27.54
N PHE A 182 8.99 13.76 -28.10
CA PHE A 182 7.79 12.94 -27.91
C PHE A 182 7.68 12.43 -26.47
N TYR A 183 8.79 11.95 -25.88
CA TYR A 183 8.84 11.54 -24.47
C TYR A 183 8.48 12.69 -23.54
N LYS A 184 9.07 13.88 -23.77
CA LYS A 184 8.77 15.10 -23.02
C LYS A 184 7.28 15.41 -23.06
N HIS A 185 6.67 15.46 -24.25
CA HIS A 185 5.26 15.79 -24.40
C HIS A 185 4.35 14.78 -23.68
N ARG A 186 4.66 13.49 -23.77
CA ARG A 186 3.84 12.45 -23.13
C ARG A 186 3.94 12.47 -21.60
N ILE A 187 5.15 12.63 -21.06
CA ILE A 187 5.37 12.71 -19.60
C ILE A 187 4.66 13.96 -19.05
N LEU A 188 4.81 15.09 -19.74
CA LEU A 188 4.11 16.32 -19.39
C LEU A 188 2.58 16.14 -19.42
N GLN A 189 2.05 15.46 -20.44
CA GLN A 189 0.63 15.17 -20.54
C GLN A 189 0.15 14.30 -19.37
N ILE A 190 0.94 13.33 -18.89
CA ILE A 190 0.56 12.48 -17.76
C ILE A 190 0.55 13.28 -16.46
N ILE A 191 1.59 14.07 -16.21
CA ILE A 191 1.74 14.86 -14.99
C ILE A 191 0.70 15.99 -14.93
N LEU A 192 0.40 16.64 -16.06
CA LEU A 192 -0.50 17.80 -16.11
C LEU A 192 -2.00 17.43 -16.11
N ARG A 193 -2.37 16.17 -16.37
CA ARG A 193 -3.78 15.71 -16.34
C ARG A 193 -4.48 15.98 -15.00
N GLY A 194 -3.85 15.60 -13.89
CA GLY A 194 -4.40 15.84 -12.54
C GLY A 194 -4.57 17.33 -12.23
N PRO A 195 -3.52 18.15 -12.39
CA PRO A 195 -3.58 19.60 -12.27
C PRO A 195 -4.66 20.27 -13.13
N VAL A 196 -4.87 19.83 -14.37
CA VAL A 196 -5.95 20.36 -15.23
C VAL A 196 -7.33 20.08 -14.62
N LEU A 197 -7.55 18.87 -14.11
CA LEU A 197 -8.80 18.52 -13.43
C LEU A 197 -8.97 19.30 -12.11
N CYS A 198 -7.91 19.50 -11.34
CA CYS A 198 -7.93 20.35 -10.15
C CYS A 198 -8.20 21.81 -10.51
N PHE A 199 -7.64 22.33 -11.61
CA PHE A 199 -7.94 23.68 -12.09
C PHE A 199 -9.42 23.84 -12.44
N LEU A 200 -10.00 22.85 -13.13
CA LEU A 200 -11.44 22.83 -13.38
C LEU A 200 -12.23 22.76 -12.06
N ALA A 201 -11.81 21.94 -11.09
CA ALA A 201 -12.44 21.87 -9.77
C ALA A 201 -12.37 23.21 -9.01
N ALA A 202 -11.26 23.95 -9.12
CA ALA A 202 -11.12 25.28 -8.54
C ALA A 202 -12.14 26.26 -9.13
N ILE A 203 -12.36 26.24 -10.45
CA ILE A 203 -13.36 27.07 -11.12
C ILE A 203 -14.76 26.67 -10.67
N PHE A 204 -15.10 25.38 -10.77
CA PHE A 204 -16.42 24.87 -10.39
C PHE A 204 -16.74 25.04 -8.92
N SER A 205 -15.73 25.22 -8.05
CA SER A 205 -15.96 25.42 -6.62
C SER A 205 -16.85 26.64 -6.37
N PHE A 206 -16.77 27.70 -7.16
CA PHE A 206 -17.61 28.90 -6.96
C PHE A 206 -19.01 28.79 -7.56
N PHE A 207 -19.23 27.87 -8.51
CA PHE A 207 -20.51 27.74 -9.23
C PHE A 207 -21.35 26.56 -8.74
N PHE A 208 -20.73 25.41 -8.50
CA PHE A 208 -21.41 24.16 -8.20
C PHE A 208 -20.50 23.19 -7.42
N PHE A 209 -20.59 23.23 -6.08
CA PHE A 209 -19.74 22.45 -5.17
C PHE A 209 -19.71 20.93 -5.45
N PRO A 210 -20.86 20.27 -5.69
CA PRO A 210 -20.87 18.82 -5.89
C PRO A 210 -19.99 18.37 -7.07
N MET A 211 -19.97 19.15 -8.16
CA MET A 211 -19.13 18.81 -9.31
C MET A 211 -17.64 18.93 -9.02
N SER A 212 -17.25 19.83 -8.12
CA SER A 212 -15.84 19.95 -7.72
C SER A 212 -15.36 18.68 -7.01
N TYR A 213 -16.18 18.10 -6.13
CA TYR A 213 -15.88 16.80 -5.51
C TYR A 213 -15.85 15.66 -6.52
N VAL A 214 -16.76 15.65 -7.50
CA VAL A 214 -16.74 14.66 -8.60
C VAL A 214 -15.45 14.76 -9.40
N LEU A 215 -15.01 15.99 -9.74
CA LEU A 215 -13.75 16.21 -10.47
C LEU A 215 -12.53 15.74 -9.68
N LEU A 216 -12.47 16.05 -8.37
CA LEU A 216 -11.41 15.55 -7.50
C LEU A 216 -11.43 14.02 -7.36
N GLY A 217 -12.61 13.41 -7.24
CA GLY A 217 -12.74 11.96 -7.28
C GLY A 217 -12.27 11.36 -8.61
N LEU A 218 -12.54 12.04 -9.71
CA LEU A 218 -12.08 11.64 -11.05
C LEU A 218 -10.55 11.67 -11.16
N VAL A 219 -9.83 12.57 -10.47
CA VAL A 219 -8.35 12.54 -10.41
C VAL A 219 -7.83 11.18 -9.91
N ILE A 220 -8.51 10.58 -8.92
CA ILE A 220 -8.13 9.30 -8.33
C ILE A 220 -8.39 8.15 -9.30
N PHE A 221 -9.58 8.09 -9.90
CA PHE A 221 -10.01 6.94 -10.68
C PHE A 221 -9.65 6.99 -12.18
N LEU A 222 -9.38 8.18 -12.75
CA LEU A 222 -9.08 8.36 -14.18
C LEU A 222 -7.93 7.46 -14.70
N PRO A 223 -6.79 7.30 -13.99
CA PRO A 223 -5.72 6.40 -14.43
C PRO A 223 -6.15 4.94 -14.55
N HIS A 224 -7.13 4.52 -13.75
CA HIS A 224 -7.65 3.16 -13.72
C HIS A 224 -8.79 2.97 -14.73
N ILE A 225 -9.72 3.93 -14.81
CA ILE A 225 -10.83 3.94 -15.77
C ILE A 225 -10.32 3.92 -17.20
N THR A 226 -9.34 4.77 -17.52
CA THR A 226 -8.74 4.81 -18.88
C THR A 226 -8.22 3.43 -19.30
N ARG A 227 -7.68 2.67 -18.36
CA ARG A 227 -7.16 1.33 -18.63
C ARG A 227 -8.26 0.29 -18.75
N LEU A 228 -9.28 0.36 -17.90
CA LEU A 228 -10.46 -0.50 -18.01
C LEU A 228 -11.12 -0.30 -19.39
N ILE A 229 -11.22 0.94 -19.86
CA ILE A 229 -11.74 1.28 -21.19
C ILE A 229 -10.85 0.69 -22.29
N ILE A 230 -9.52 0.83 -22.21
CA ILE A 230 -8.59 0.24 -23.19
C ILE A 230 -8.69 -1.29 -23.19
N TRP A 231 -8.74 -1.91 -22.02
CA TRP A 231 -8.89 -3.36 -21.89
C TRP A 231 -10.22 -3.85 -22.48
N CYS A 232 -11.33 -3.17 -22.17
CA CYS A 232 -12.64 -3.45 -22.75
C CYS A 232 -12.63 -3.27 -24.28
N LYS A 233 -12.04 -2.18 -24.78
CA LYS A 233 -11.92 -1.89 -26.22
C LYS A 233 -11.10 -2.95 -26.95
N ASN A 234 -9.97 -3.38 -26.38
CA ASN A 234 -9.14 -4.43 -26.97
C ASN A 234 -9.85 -5.78 -26.97
N LYS A 235 -10.70 -6.04 -25.97
CA LYS A 235 -11.51 -7.25 -25.89
C LYS A 235 -12.72 -7.24 -26.84
N THR A 236 -13.28 -6.06 -27.17
CA THR A 236 -14.45 -5.94 -28.04
C THR A 236 -14.11 -5.74 -29.52
N ILE A 237 -12.99 -5.11 -29.86
CA ILE A 237 -12.66 -4.73 -31.25
C ILE A 237 -11.63 -5.68 -31.91
N GLY A 238 -11.05 -6.62 -31.16
CA GLY A 238 -9.93 -7.43 -31.63
C GLY A 238 -8.64 -6.60 -31.75
N PRO A 239 -7.45 -7.22 -31.65
CA PRO A 239 -6.19 -6.50 -31.80
C PRO A 239 -6.07 -5.98 -33.25
N LYS A 240 -6.23 -4.67 -33.46
CA LYS A 240 -5.84 -4.05 -34.73
C LYS A 240 -4.31 -4.00 -34.79
N GLU A 241 -3.74 -4.79 -35.70
CA GLU A 241 -2.34 -4.75 -36.11
C GLU A 241 -2.07 -3.44 -36.89
N ASP A 242 -1.97 -2.32 -36.18
CA ASP A 242 -1.43 -1.09 -36.74
C ASP A 242 0.08 -1.04 -36.38
N GLU A 243 0.98 -0.78 -37.34
CA GLU A 243 2.44 -0.64 -37.11
C GLU A 243 2.79 0.44 -36.06
N GLU A 244 1.88 1.41 -35.82
CA GLU A 244 1.95 2.34 -34.69
C GLU A 244 1.83 1.65 -33.33
N SER A 245 1.08 0.54 -33.21
CA SER A 245 0.88 -0.23 -31.99
C SER A 245 2.16 -0.91 -31.50
N HIS A 246 3.06 -1.37 -32.38
CA HIS A 246 4.34 -1.97 -31.96
C HIS A 246 5.34 -0.93 -31.44
N ARG A 247 5.37 0.28 -32.04
CA ARG A 247 6.15 1.42 -31.51
C ARG A 247 5.52 2.00 -30.24
N LEU A 248 4.19 2.00 -30.14
CA LEU A 248 3.48 2.32 -28.92
C LEU A 248 3.70 1.27 -27.82
N GLU A 249 3.76 -0.03 -28.11
CA GLU A 249 3.90 -1.10 -27.10
C GLU A 249 5.27 -1.08 -26.41
N ALA A 250 6.36 -1.00 -27.19
CA ALA A 250 7.72 -0.87 -26.63
C ALA A 250 7.90 0.41 -25.79
N PHE A 251 7.16 1.48 -26.13
CA PHE A 251 7.17 2.76 -25.43
C PHE A 251 6.22 2.79 -24.21
N THR A 252 5.05 2.17 -24.33
CA THR A 252 4.07 2.04 -23.24
C THR A 252 4.64 1.13 -22.16
N PHE A 253 5.52 0.19 -22.49
CA PHE A 253 6.26 -0.65 -21.56
C PHE A 253 6.94 0.16 -20.44
N TYR A 254 7.68 1.23 -20.77
CA TYR A 254 8.37 2.10 -19.78
C TYR A 254 7.43 2.92 -18.90
N LEU A 255 6.36 3.46 -19.47
CA LEU A 255 5.35 4.19 -18.70
C LEU A 255 4.38 3.27 -17.97
N ASN A 256 4.29 1.99 -18.33
CA ASN A 256 3.59 0.91 -17.63
C ASN A 256 4.50 0.10 -16.72
N ASP A 257 5.78 0.49 -16.60
CA ASP A 257 6.72 -0.27 -15.79
C ASP A 257 6.19 -0.44 -14.37
N PRO A 258 6.57 -1.54 -13.71
CA PRO A 258 6.24 -1.73 -12.31
C PRO A 258 6.64 -0.50 -11.49
N LEU A 259 5.92 -0.25 -10.39
CA LEU A 259 6.40 0.73 -9.44
C LEU A 259 7.72 0.23 -8.86
N SER A 260 8.64 1.14 -8.53
CA SER A 260 9.84 0.75 -7.81
C SER A 260 9.42 0.11 -6.48
N LYS A 261 9.84 -1.13 -6.27
CA LYS A 261 9.55 -1.91 -5.07
C LYS A 261 10.03 -1.16 -3.81
N GLU A 262 11.27 -0.67 -3.84
CA GLU A 262 11.88 0.07 -2.73
C GLU A 262 11.06 1.30 -2.34
N ARG A 263 10.52 2.03 -3.32
CA ARG A 263 9.69 3.22 -3.08
C ARG A 263 8.36 2.83 -2.42
N VAL A 264 7.74 1.74 -2.89
CA VAL A 264 6.50 1.21 -2.30
C VAL A 264 6.73 0.76 -0.86
N GLU A 265 7.83 0.05 -0.60
CA GLU A 265 8.24 -0.38 0.74
C GLU A 265 8.48 0.83 1.67
N ALA A 266 9.26 1.82 1.22
CA ALA A 266 9.54 3.02 2.01
C ALA A 266 8.28 3.83 2.35
N PHE A 267 7.35 3.98 1.40
CA PHE A 267 6.07 4.64 1.64
C PHE A 267 5.20 3.84 2.62
N SER A 268 5.11 2.52 2.46
CA SER A 268 4.39 1.63 3.39
C SER A 268 4.96 1.70 4.80
N ASP A 269 6.28 1.57 4.95
CA ASP A 269 6.97 1.61 6.25
C ASP A 269 6.71 2.93 6.97
N GLY A 270 6.73 4.05 6.24
CA GLY A 270 6.40 5.36 6.79
C GLY A 270 4.95 5.46 7.28
N VAL A 271 3.99 4.88 6.56
CA VAL A 271 2.57 4.83 7.01
C VAL A 271 2.45 4.02 8.32
N TYR A 272 3.04 2.83 8.38
CA TYR A 272 3.01 1.99 9.59
C TYR A 272 3.69 2.67 10.79
N ALA A 273 4.85 3.30 10.56
CA ALA A 273 5.56 4.03 11.60
C ALA A 273 4.70 5.17 12.16
N ILE A 274 4.03 5.93 11.29
CA ILE A 274 3.19 7.04 11.75
C ILE A 274 1.96 6.55 12.49
N VAL A 275 1.30 5.49 12.03
CA VAL A 275 0.20 4.85 12.78
C VAL A 275 0.67 4.46 14.18
N ALA A 276 1.82 3.78 14.31
CA ALA A 276 2.37 3.41 15.61
C ALA A 276 2.68 4.64 16.49
N THR A 277 3.20 5.73 15.92
CA THR A 277 3.44 6.97 16.67
C THR A 277 2.15 7.65 17.12
N LEU A 278 1.09 7.64 16.31
CA LEU A 278 -0.19 8.22 16.69
C LEU A 278 -0.83 7.45 17.86
N LEU A 279 -0.69 6.12 17.89
CA LEU A 279 -1.17 5.29 19.00
C LEU A 279 -0.50 5.63 20.35
N ILE A 280 0.81 5.88 20.35
CA ILE A 280 1.52 6.24 21.60
C ILE A 280 1.29 7.70 21.98
N LEU A 281 1.14 8.61 21.01
CA LEU A 281 0.84 10.02 21.30
C LEU A 281 -0.51 10.19 21.99
N ASP A 282 -1.52 9.41 21.58
CA ASP A 282 -2.84 9.38 22.23
C ASP A 282 -2.73 9.01 23.73
N ILE A 283 -1.98 7.95 24.05
CA ILE A 283 -1.68 7.57 25.44
C ILE A 283 -0.91 8.66 26.19
N CYS A 284 0.06 9.30 25.54
CA CYS A 284 0.87 10.35 26.15
C CYS A 284 0.08 11.64 26.44
N GLU A 285 -1.00 11.90 25.69
CA GLU A 285 -1.85 13.07 25.87
C GLU A 285 -2.92 12.82 26.95
N ASP A 286 -3.59 11.66 26.92
CA ASP A 286 -4.80 11.42 27.73
C ASP A 286 -4.56 10.61 29.02
N ASN A 287 -3.44 9.89 29.16
CA ASN A 287 -3.21 8.97 30.30
C ASN A 287 -2.08 9.40 31.24
N VAL A 288 -1.77 10.70 31.25
CA VAL A 288 -0.85 11.31 32.21
C VAL A 288 -1.68 12.14 33.21
N PRO A 289 -1.81 11.69 34.48
CA PRO A 289 -2.66 12.39 35.43
C PRO A 289 -2.06 13.75 35.83
N ASP A 290 -2.92 14.75 35.99
CA ASP A 290 -2.53 16.08 36.45
C ASP A 290 -2.08 16.05 37.92
N SER A 291 -1.06 16.85 38.27
CA SER A 291 -0.57 16.92 39.65
C SER A 291 -1.66 17.31 40.67
N LYS A 292 -2.66 18.09 40.25
CA LYS A 292 -3.81 18.43 41.09
C LYS A 292 -4.73 17.24 41.28
N GLU A 293 -5.00 16.48 40.22
CA GLU A 293 -5.83 15.27 40.29
C GLU A 293 -5.21 14.21 41.20
N VAL A 294 -3.90 13.97 41.08
CA VAL A 294 -3.17 13.03 41.95
C VAL A 294 -3.28 13.44 43.42
N LYS A 295 -3.20 14.73 43.71
CA LYS A 295 -3.30 15.27 45.07
C LYS A 295 -4.71 15.17 45.63
N ASP A 296 -5.71 15.58 44.85
CA ASP A 296 -7.09 15.73 45.30
C ASP A 296 -7.83 14.39 45.34
N LYS A 297 -7.66 13.54 44.33
CA LYS A 297 -8.37 12.24 44.17
C LYS A 297 -7.63 11.08 44.81
N PHE A 298 -6.29 11.08 44.79
CA PHE A 298 -5.46 9.94 45.22
C PHE A 298 -4.53 10.25 46.40
N HIS A 299 -4.67 11.42 47.04
CA HIS A 299 -3.89 11.80 48.21
C HIS A 299 -2.37 11.68 48.00
N ASP A 300 -1.88 12.21 46.87
CA ASP A 300 -0.46 12.16 46.44
C ASP A 300 0.07 10.74 46.14
N ARG A 301 -0.81 9.73 45.97
CA ARG A 301 -0.43 8.36 45.58
C ARG A 301 -0.48 8.16 44.07
N LEU A 302 0.63 8.45 43.39
CA LEU A 302 0.75 8.27 41.94
C LEU A 302 0.49 6.83 41.48
N THR A 303 0.86 5.81 42.26
CA THR A 303 0.66 4.41 41.88
C THR A 303 -0.81 4.02 41.77
N GLU A 304 -1.66 4.57 42.63
CA GLU A 304 -3.10 4.33 42.56
C GLU A 304 -3.70 5.02 41.34
N ALA A 305 -3.29 6.26 41.06
CA ALA A 305 -3.68 6.99 39.85
C ALA A 305 -3.28 6.23 38.57
N LEU A 306 -2.04 5.74 38.49
CA LEU A 306 -1.57 4.98 37.32
C LEU A 306 -2.28 3.63 37.15
N SER A 307 -2.74 3.02 38.24
CA SER A 307 -3.47 1.75 38.16
C SER A 307 -4.84 1.89 37.49
N GLU A 308 -5.46 3.08 37.56
CA GLU A 308 -6.74 3.37 36.88
C GLU A 308 -6.60 3.35 35.36
N TYR A 309 -5.45 3.78 34.82
CA TYR A 309 -5.16 3.75 33.38
C TYR A 309 -4.65 2.40 32.86
N GLY A 310 -4.52 1.38 33.72
CA GLY A 310 -4.02 0.04 33.37
C GLY A 310 -4.64 -0.57 32.10
N PRO A 311 -5.98 -0.56 31.95
CA PRO A 311 -6.66 -1.06 30.75
C PRO A 311 -6.27 -0.33 29.45
N ASN A 312 -6.04 0.99 29.52
CA ASN A 312 -5.66 1.80 28.36
C ASN A 312 -4.26 1.42 27.87
N PHE A 313 -3.31 1.18 28.79
CA PHE A 313 -1.99 0.68 28.43
C PHE A 313 -2.06 -0.70 27.74
N LEU A 314 -2.93 -1.59 28.22
CA LEU A 314 -3.11 -2.91 27.59
C LEU A 314 -3.74 -2.78 26.19
N ALA A 315 -4.72 -1.89 26.02
CA ALA A 315 -5.33 -1.59 24.73
C ALA A 315 -4.30 -1.01 23.74
N TYR A 316 -3.42 -0.12 24.20
CA TYR A 316 -2.29 0.38 23.41
C TYR A 316 -1.37 -0.75 22.94
N PHE A 317 -0.94 -1.64 23.85
CA PHE A 317 -0.07 -2.76 23.47
C PHE A 317 -0.74 -3.68 22.43
N ALA A 318 -2.04 -3.96 22.59
CA ALA A 318 -2.80 -4.74 21.62
C ALA A 318 -2.85 -4.06 20.23
N SER A 319 -3.11 -2.76 20.19
CA SER A 319 -3.14 -1.97 18.94
C SER A 319 -1.77 -1.87 18.27
N PHE A 320 -0.71 -1.68 19.05
CA PHE A 320 0.66 -1.67 18.56
C PHE A 320 1.03 -3.03 17.96
N VAL A 321 0.70 -4.13 18.66
CA VAL A 321 0.95 -5.48 18.16
C VAL A 321 0.15 -5.76 16.89
N THR A 322 -1.10 -5.33 16.80
CA THR A 322 -1.89 -5.49 15.56
C THR A 322 -1.28 -4.74 14.39
N THR A 323 -0.85 -3.49 14.61
CA THR A 323 -0.16 -2.68 13.60
C THR A 323 1.14 -3.35 13.16
N GLY A 324 1.96 -3.82 14.11
CA GLY A 324 3.23 -4.49 13.86
C GLY A 324 3.08 -5.84 13.14
N LEU A 325 2.03 -6.61 13.45
CA LEU A 325 1.76 -7.87 12.76
C LEU A 325 1.25 -7.65 11.34
N LEU A 326 0.41 -6.63 11.10
CA LEU A 326 0.02 -6.23 9.74
C LEU A 326 1.24 -5.77 8.92
N TRP A 327 2.15 -5.00 9.53
CA TRP A 327 3.44 -4.65 8.91
C TRP A 327 4.27 -5.89 8.63
N PHE A 328 4.37 -6.83 9.56
CA PHE A 328 5.12 -8.07 9.37
C PHE A 328 4.57 -8.93 8.22
N VAL A 329 3.24 -8.98 8.06
CA VAL A 329 2.58 -9.64 6.92
C VAL A 329 2.95 -8.95 5.62
N HIS A 330 2.87 -7.62 5.57
CA HIS A 330 3.24 -6.81 4.40
C HIS A 330 4.72 -6.99 4.04
N HIS A 331 5.63 -6.85 5.01
CA HIS A 331 7.06 -7.06 4.83
C HIS A 331 7.36 -8.47 4.31
N SER A 332 6.75 -9.50 4.91
CA SER A 332 6.88 -10.88 4.44
C SER A 332 6.41 -11.07 2.99
N LEU A 333 5.31 -10.42 2.62
CA LEU A 333 4.76 -10.46 1.26
C LEU A 333 5.74 -9.80 0.27
N PHE A 334 6.21 -8.59 0.57
CA PHE A 334 7.08 -7.84 -0.31
C PHE A 334 8.49 -8.42 -0.41
N LEU A 335 9.00 -9.14 0.59
CA LEU A 335 10.22 -9.95 0.46
C LEU A 335 10.16 -10.94 -0.71
N TYR A 336 9.00 -11.56 -0.94
CA TYR A 336 8.81 -12.54 -2.02
C TYR A 336 8.31 -11.97 -3.35
N ILE A 337 7.89 -10.71 -3.37
CA ILE A 337 7.53 -9.98 -4.59
C ILE A 337 8.83 -9.58 -5.31
N THR A 338 8.97 -10.03 -6.56
CA THR A 338 10.08 -9.66 -7.45
C THR A 338 9.76 -8.41 -8.26
N LYS A 339 8.51 -8.25 -8.69
CA LYS A 339 8.06 -7.14 -9.54
C LYS A 339 6.70 -6.61 -9.05
N ALA A 340 6.66 -5.35 -8.60
CA ALA A 340 5.45 -4.70 -8.11
C ALA A 340 4.60 -4.16 -9.27
N THR A 341 3.57 -4.90 -9.68
CA THR A 341 2.67 -4.43 -10.74
C THR A 341 1.85 -3.22 -10.28
N ARG A 342 1.32 -2.45 -11.23
CA ARG A 342 0.50 -1.26 -10.90
C ARG A 342 -0.79 -1.60 -10.16
N PHE A 343 -1.42 -2.73 -10.48
CA PHE A 343 -2.62 -3.18 -9.78
C PHE A 343 -2.30 -3.57 -8.33
N MET A 344 -1.16 -4.25 -8.10
CA MET A 344 -0.67 -4.48 -6.74
C MET A 344 -0.39 -3.17 -5.99
N GLY A 345 0.16 -2.14 -6.67
CA GLY A 345 0.34 -0.81 -6.10
C GLY A 345 -0.97 -0.12 -5.69
N LEU A 346 -2.04 -0.27 -6.48
CA LEU A 346 -3.37 0.22 -6.14
C LEU A 346 -3.93 -0.51 -4.90
N LEU A 347 -3.85 -1.84 -4.87
CA LEU A 347 -4.28 -2.63 -3.72
C LEU A 347 -3.47 -2.29 -2.47
N ASN A 348 -2.16 -2.06 -2.61
CA ASN A 348 -1.30 -1.58 -1.53
C ASN A 348 -1.77 -0.21 -1.01
N THR A 349 -2.10 0.70 -1.92
CA THR A 349 -2.62 2.03 -1.56
C THR A 349 -3.91 1.93 -0.74
N PHE A 350 -4.85 1.06 -1.14
CA PHE A 350 -6.06 0.83 -0.35
C PHE A 350 -5.75 0.18 1.00
N SER A 351 -4.88 -0.83 1.04
CA SER A 351 -4.43 -1.44 2.31
C SER A 351 -3.89 -0.37 3.26
N LEU A 352 -2.99 0.50 2.79
CA LEU A 352 -2.39 1.56 3.58
C LEU A 352 -3.41 2.62 4.04
N ALA A 353 -4.41 2.95 3.22
CA ALA A 353 -5.48 3.86 3.62
C ALA A 353 -6.31 3.30 4.78
N PHE A 354 -6.56 1.99 4.82
CA PHE A 354 -7.23 1.37 5.96
C PHE A 354 -6.31 1.20 7.17
N ILE A 355 -5.02 0.91 6.96
CA ILE A 355 -4.01 0.89 8.03
C ILE A 355 -3.90 2.26 8.70
N GLY A 356 -3.92 3.35 7.93
CA GLY A 356 -3.95 4.72 8.45
C GLY A 356 -5.18 5.05 9.28
N GLY A 357 -6.26 4.26 9.17
CA GLY A 357 -7.46 4.35 10.00
C GLY A 357 -7.39 3.56 11.32
N LEU A 358 -6.33 2.79 11.58
CA LEU A 358 -6.18 2.04 12.84
C LEU A 358 -6.16 2.92 14.10
N PRO A 359 -5.59 4.15 14.12
CA PRO A 359 -5.69 5.03 15.27
C PRO A 359 -7.13 5.37 15.64
N LEU A 360 -8.01 5.59 14.63
CA LEU A 360 -9.43 5.79 14.85
C LEU A 360 -10.10 4.54 15.45
N ALA A 361 -9.75 3.35 14.95
CA ALA A 361 -10.27 2.10 15.51
C ALA A 361 -9.89 1.95 16.98
N TYR A 362 -8.64 2.25 17.33
CA TYR A 362 -8.15 2.22 18.71
C TYR A 362 -8.88 3.21 19.61
N GLN A 363 -8.95 4.48 19.21
CA GLN A 363 -9.59 5.54 19.99
C GLN A 363 -11.07 5.21 20.25
N LEU A 364 -11.81 4.79 19.22
CA LEU A 364 -13.21 4.38 19.38
C LEU A 364 -13.35 3.22 20.37
N THR A 365 -12.50 2.20 20.28
CA THR A 365 -12.56 1.05 21.21
C THR A 365 -12.09 1.39 22.63
N SER A 366 -11.25 2.41 22.80
CA SER A 366 -10.77 2.87 24.11
C SER A 366 -11.77 3.80 24.79
N GLU A 367 -12.38 4.73 24.04
CA GLU A 367 -13.34 5.71 24.56
C GLU A 367 -14.71 5.07 24.85
N PHE A 368 -15.17 4.15 23.99
CA PHE A 368 -16.44 3.45 24.14
C PHE A 368 -16.31 2.11 24.89
N ALA A 369 -15.30 1.98 25.76
CA ALA A 369 -15.05 0.78 26.54
C ALA A 369 -16.23 0.40 27.46
N GLU A 370 -16.14 -0.83 28.00
CA GLU A 370 -17.18 -1.62 28.67
C GLU A 370 -18.35 -0.81 29.29
N LYS A 371 -19.59 -1.10 28.84
CA LYS A 371 -20.89 -0.53 29.29
C LYS A 371 -21.33 0.78 28.63
N SER A 372 -20.64 1.24 27.59
CA SER A 372 -21.14 2.34 26.76
C SER A 372 -22.27 1.87 25.81
N PRO A 373 -23.23 2.72 25.43
CA PRO A 373 -24.30 2.34 24.50
C PRO A 373 -23.80 2.00 23.08
N ASN A 374 -22.60 2.46 22.70
CA ASN A 374 -22.04 2.35 21.35
C ASN A 374 -20.86 1.35 21.27
N GLU A 375 -20.63 0.55 22.31
CA GLU A 375 -19.52 -0.40 22.41
C GLU A 375 -19.44 -1.37 21.21
N ILE A 376 -20.58 -1.94 20.82
CA ILE A 376 -20.66 -2.89 19.70
C ILE A 376 -20.27 -2.21 18.39
N GLU A 377 -20.72 -0.97 18.17
CA GLU A 377 -20.43 -0.21 16.94
C GLU A 377 -18.94 0.10 16.85
N ALA A 378 -18.29 0.48 17.96
CA ALA A 378 -16.84 0.72 18.01
C ALA A 378 -16.04 -0.54 17.67
N ILE A 379 -16.40 -1.70 18.27
CA ILE A 379 -15.77 -2.99 17.97
C ILE A 379 -15.97 -3.38 16.50
N GLN A 380 -17.17 -3.18 15.96
CA GLN A 380 -17.49 -3.46 14.56
C GLN A 380 -16.67 -2.61 13.60
N VAL A 381 -16.56 -1.30 13.85
CA VAL A 381 -15.71 -0.39 13.06
C VAL A 381 -14.25 -0.84 13.10
N SER A 382 -13.74 -1.23 14.27
CA SER A 382 -12.38 -1.76 14.41
C SER A 382 -12.16 -3.04 13.60
N CYS A 383 -13.12 -3.97 13.63
CA CYS A 383 -13.09 -5.20 12.82
C CYS A 383 -13.10 -4.90 11.32
N VAL A 384 -13.95 -3.96 10.87
CA VAL A 384 -14.07 -3.57 9.46
C VAL A 384 -12.76 -2.93 8.96
N ILE A 385 -12.17 -2.01 9.73
CA ILE A 385 -10.90 -1.36 9.38
C ILE A 385 -9.79 -2.42 9.26
N THR A 386 -9.68 -3.32 10.25
CA THR A 386 -8.68 -4.40 10.25
C THR A 386 -8.89 -5.40 9.11
N PHE A 387 -10.14 -5.72 8.79
CA PHE A 387 -10.51 -6.58 7.67
C PHE A 387 -10.07 -5.97 6.34
N PHE A 388 -10.42 -4.71 6.06
CA PHE A 388 -10.03 -4.05 4.81
C PHE A 388 -8.52 -3.83 4.72
N ALA A 389 -7.86 -3.45 5.82
CA ALA A 389 -6.40 -3.33 5.88
C ALA A 389 -5.69 -4.62 5.44
N SER A 390 -6.21 -5.78 5.85
CA SER A 390 -5.59 -7.09 5.61
C SER A 390 -6.05 -7.78 4.33
N ILE A 391 -7.33 -7.69 3.94
CA ILE A 391 -7.85 -8.33 2.72
C ILE A 391 -7.21 -7.76 1.45
N PHE A 392 -6.86 -6.48 1.44
CA PHE A 392 -6.14 -5.88 0.32
C PHE A 392 -4.71 -6.44 0.19
N GLN A 393 -4.02 -6.74 1.29
CA GLN A 393 -2.73 -7.44 1.24
C GLN A 393 -2.89 -8.86 0.70
N PHE A 394 -3.94 -9.56 1.13
CA PHE A 394 -4.29 -10.87 0.57
C PHE A 394 -4.60 -10.77 -0.94
N ALA A 395 -5.31 -9.73 -1.38
CA ALA A 395 -5.58 -9.49 -2.80
C ALA A 395 -4.31 -9.20 -3.62
N ILE A 396 -3.30 -8.52 -3.04
CA ILE A 396 -1.98 -8.34 -3.67
C ILE A 396 -1.34 -9.71 -3.92
N TRP A 397 -1.39 -10.60 -2.93
CA TRP A 397 -0.86 -11.95 -3.04
C TRP A 397 -1.55 -12.77 -4.13
N ILE A 398 -2.89 -12.76 -4.16
CA ILE A 398 -3.67 -13.42 -5.22
C ILE A 398 -3.34 -12.85 -6.60
N THR A 399 -3.20 -11.52 -6.71
CA THR A 399 -2.80 -10.84 -7.94
C THR A 399 -1.43 -11.31 -8.42
N ALA A 400 -0.46 -11.44 -7.50
CA ALA A 400 0.88 -11.92 -7.81
C ALA A 400 0.87 -13.40 -8.25
N LEU A 401 0.00 -14.24 -7.68
CA LEU A 401 -0.15 -15.64 -8.08
C LEU A 401 -0.67 -15.81 -9.52
N PHE A 402 -1.49 -14.90 -10.05
CA PHE A 402 -1.93 -14.96 -11.45
C PHE A 402 -0.76 -14.85 -12.44
N HIS A 403 0.32 -14.16 -12.07
CA HIS A 403 1.54 -14.00 -12.88
C HIS A 403 2.78 -14.45 -12.10
N GLU A 404 2.70 -15.65 -11.51
CA GLU A 404 3.68 -16.16 -10.53
C GLU A 404 5.12 -16.26 -11.06
N ARG A 405 5.31 -16.40 -12.37
CA ARG A 405 6.64 -16.51 -12.99
C ARG A 405 7.40 -15.19 -13.00
N GLU A 406 6.68 -14.08 -13.14
CA GLU A 406 7.26 -12.73 -13.27
C GLU A 406 7.28 -11.96 -11.94
N THR A 407 6.26 -12.15 -11.11
CA THR A 407 6.01 -11.30 -9.94
C THR A 407 6.41 -11.95 -8.61
N LEU A 408 6.61 -13.27 -8.58
CA LEU A 408 6.90 -14.02 -7.36
C LEU A 408 8.18 -14.84 -7.42
N HIS A 409 8.85 -14.90 -6.27
CA HIS A 409 9.97 -15.80 -6.02
C HIS A 409 9.52 -17.29 -6.07
N PRO A 410 10.34 -18.23 -6.62
CA PRO A 410 9.97 -19.63 -6.78
C PRO A 410 9.46 -20.36 -5.52
N LEU A 411 9.90 -19.95 -4.33
CA LEU A 411 9.55 -20.58 -3.05
C LEU A 411 8.06 -20.47 -2.68
N VAL A 412 7.37 -19.45 -3.20
CA VAL A 412 5.98 -19.13 -2.80
C VAL A 412 4.98 -19.32 -3.95
N ARG A 413 5.45 -19.77 -5.13
CA ARG A 413 4.61 -20.17 -6.27
C ARG A 413 3.69 -21.34 -5.91
N TYR A 414 2.72 -21.67 -6.76
CA TYR A 414 1.89 -22.85 -6.55
C TYR A 414 2.75 -24.11 -6.37
N GLY A 415 2.51 -24.85 -5.28
CA GLY A 415 3.32 -26.02 -4.89
C GLY A 415 4.67 -25.68 -4.25
N GLY A 416 5.00 -24.41 -4.05
CA GLY A 416 6.20 -23.95 -3.37
C GLY A 416 6.21 -24.27 -1.87
N LYS A 417 7.40 -24.40 -1.28
CA LYS A 417 7.59 -24.76 0.14
C LYS A 417 6.94 -23.79 1.11
N GLU A 418 6.95 -22.50 0.77
CA GLU A 418 6.45 -21.42 1.63
C GLU A 418 5.06 -20.91 1.19
N HIS A 419 4.47 -21.47 0.12
CA HIS A 419 3.17 -21.05 -0.42
C HIS A 419 2.05 -21.14 0.62
N ALA A 420 1.86 -22.32 1.22
CA ALA A 420 0.82 -22.54 2.22
C ALA A 420 1.02 -21.69 3.48
N PHE A 421 2.28 -21.45 3.85
CA PHE A 421 2.61 -20.60 4.99
C PHE A 421 2.27 -19.12 4.71
N MET A 422 2.62 -18.60 3.53
CA MET A 422 2.25 -17.25 3.11
C MET A 422 0.74 -17.07 2.99
N PHE A 423 0.03 -18.04 2.42
CA PHE A 423 -1.43 -18.05 2.36
C PHE A 423 -2.04 -17.93 3.76
N ALA A 424 -1.61 -18.80 4.70
CA ALA A 424 -2.13 -18.78 6.07
C ALA A 424 -1.81 -17.46 6.78
N LYS A 425 -0.60 -16.92 6.58
CA LYS A 425 -0.15 -15.65 7.16
C LYS A 425 -1.04 -14.48 6.72
N LEU A 426 -1.33 -14.38 5.42
CA LEU A 426 -2.16 -13.31 4.84
C LEU A 426 -3.66 -13.51 5.10
N ALA A 427 -4.13 -14.76 5.27
CA ALA A 427 -5.53 -15.06 5.53
C ALA A 427 -5.94 -14.93 7.01
N LEU A 428 -4.97 -14.95 7.94
CA LEU A 428 -5.26 -14.97 9.39
C LEU A 428 -6.08 -13.74 9.85
N TYR A 429 -5.59 -12.53 9.59
CA TYR A 429 -6.31 -11.31 10.00
C TYR A 429 -7.68 -11.13 9.32
N PRO A 430 -7.83 -11.32 7.99
CA PRO A 430 -9.13 -11.22 7.34
C PRO A 430 -10.14 -12.22 7.91
N CYS A 431 -9.76 -13.48 8.13
CA CYS A 431 -10.65 -14.49 8.69
C CYS A 431 -11.03 -14.18 10.14
N VAL A 432 -10.07 -13.77 10.95
CA VAL A 432 -10.30 -13.50 12.38
C VAL A 432 -11.14 -12.23 12.59
N SER A 433 -10.84 -11.15 11.87
CA SER A 433 -11.64 -9.91 11.93
C SER A 433 -13.06 -10.10 11.42
N LEU A 434 -13.24 -10.83 10.33
CA LEU A 434 -14.57 -11.17 9.81
C LEU A 434 -15.34 -12.08 10.78
N GLY A 435 -14.66 -13.07 11.36
CA GLY A 435 -15.23 -13.95 12.39
C GLY A 435 -15.68 -13.17 13.62
N ALA A 436 -14.85 -12.24 14.12
CA ALA A 436 -15.19 -11.37 15.24
C ALA A 436 -16.37 -10.45 14.92
N PHE A 437 -16.43 -9.89 13.70
CA PHE A 437 -17.57 -9.08 13.26
C PHE A 437 -18.88 -9.89 13.29
N PHE A 438 -18.92 -11.08 12.70
CA PHE A 438 -20.13 -11.90 12.74
C PHE A 438 -20.47 -12.38 14.15
N LEU A 439 -19.47 -12.74 14.95
CA LEU A 439 -19.69 -13.21 16.31
C LEU A 439 -20.19 -12.10 17.24
N THR A 440 -19.77 -10.84 17.02
CA THR A 440 -20.30 -9.67 17.75
C THR A 440 -21.74 -9.36 17.34
N CYS A 441 -22.11 -9.54 16.07
CA CYS A 441 -23.50 -9.44 15.62
C CYS A 441 -24.41 -10.53 16.23
N LEU A 442 -23.91 -11.76 16.36
CA LEU A 442 -24.68 -12.90 16.86
C LEU A 442 -24.72 -12.97 18.40
N LEU A 443 -23.61 -12.68 19.06
CA LEU A 443 -23.43 -12.74 20.52
C LEU A 443 -23.11 -11.35 21.08
N SER A 444 -24.05 -10.42 20.95
CA SER A 444 -23.90 -9.03 21.40
C SER A 444 -23.42 -8.91 22.86
N LYS A 445 -23.89 -9.80 23.74
CA LYS A 445 -23.52 -9.87 25.16
C LYS A 445 -22.04 -10.21 25.44
N PHE A 446 -21.35 -10.86 24.51
CA PHE A 446 -19.96 -11.31 24.68
C PHE A 446 -19.00 -10.59 23.73
N SER A 447 -19.44 -9.53 23.06
CA SER A 447 -18.70 -8.82 22.01
C SER A 447 -17.32 -8.36 22.48
N THR A 448 -17.22 -7.76 23.66
CA THR A 448 -15.98 -7.31 24.32
C THR A 448 -15.01 -8.47 24.56
N ALA A 449 -15.51 -9.55 25.15
CA ALA A 449 -14.71 -10.72 25.46
C ALA A 449 -14.15 -11.36 24.19
N ILE A 450 -14.97 -11.46 23.14
CA ILE A 450 -14.57 -11.95 21.82
C ILE A 450 -13.44 -11.07 21.26
N PHE A 451 -13.60 -9.75 21.30
CA PHE A 451 -12.61 -8.82 20.77
C PHE A 451 -11.29 -8.88 21.55
N HIS A 452 -11.31 -8.94 22.88
CA HIS A 452 -10.09 -9.07 23.67
C HIS A 452 -9.40 -10.42 23.47
N ILE A 453 -10.16 -11.52 23.43
CA ILE A 453 -9.62 -12.85 23.11
C ILE A 453 -8.97 -12.84 21.73
N MET A 454 -9.62 -12.21 20.75
CA MET A 454 -9.07 -12.06 19.40
C MET A 454 -7.70 -11.35 19.42
N GLN A 455 -7.61 -10.20 20.09
CA GLN A 455 -6.37 -9.42 20.21
C GLN A 455 -5.23 -10.19 20.89
N ILE A 456 -5.55 -11.03 21.88
CA ILE A 456 -4.56 -11.86 22.59
C ILE A 456 -4.16 -13.08 21.77
N VAL A 457 -5.11 -13.78 21.15
CA VAL A 457 -4.87 -15.06 20.46
C VAL A 457 -4.11 -14.88 19.15
N VAL A 458 -4.39 -13.82 18.39
CA VAL A 458 -3.78 -13.60 17.07
C VAL A 458 -2.23 -13.55 17.11
N PRO A 459 -1.58 -12.79 18.02
CA PRO A 459 -0.12 -12.80 18.15
C PRO A 459 0.47 -14.20 18.39
N PHE A 460 -0.13 -14.98 19.30
CA PHE A 460 0.31 -16.35 19.55
C PHE A 460 0.09 -17.25 18.33
N ALA A 461 -1.02 -17.05 17.60
CA ALA A 461 -1.29 -17.76 16.35
C ALA A 461 -0.22 -17.44 15.29
N PHE A 462 0.25 -16.19 15.18
CA PHE A 462 1.36 -15.82 14.29
C PHE A 462 2.68 -16.50 14.69
N MET A 463 3.01 -16.55 15.97
CA MET A 463 4.21 -17.22 16.46
C MET A 463 4.17 -18.74 16.18
N ALA A 464 3.02 -19.37 16.39
CA ALA A 464 2.81 -20.81 16.17
C ALA A 464 2.47 -21.16 14.71
N LEU A 465 2.31 -20.18 13.82
CA LEU A 465 1.72 -20.34 12.49
C LEU A 465 2.39 -21.44 11.67
N ARG A 466 3.73 -21.52 11.73
CA ARG A 466 4.50 -22.50 10.95
C ARG A 466 4.25 -23.93 11.41
N ILE A 467 4.06 -24.14 12.72
CA ILE A 467 3.74 -25.44 13.31
C ILE A 467 2.30 -25.81 12.96
N LEU A 468 1.36 -24.87 13.16
CA LEU A 468 -0.06 -25.04 12.86
C LEU A 468 -0.27 -25.44 11.39
N VAL A 469 0.33 -24.71 10.45
CA VAL A 469 0.22 -25.01 9.00
C VAL A 469 0.76 -26.41 8.67
N LYS A 470 1.91 -26.80 9.24
CA LYS A 470 2.48 -28.14 9.00
C LYS A 470 1.58 -29.25 9.53
N ILE A 471 1.05 -29.08 10.74
CA ILE A 471 0.11 -30.04 11.34
C ILE A 471 -1.16 -30.13 10.49
N SER A 472 -1.76 -29.00 10.12
CA SER A 472 -2.97 -28.98 9.28
C SER A 472 -2.75 -29.63 7.91
N LEU A 473 -1.61 -29.38 7.25
CA LEU A 473 -1.23 -30.04 5.99
C LEU A 473 -1.04 -31.55 6.16
N ALA A 474 -0.45 -31.99 7.27
CA ALA A 474 -0.28 -33.42 7.55
C ALA A 474 -1.62 -34.11 7.80
N ILE A 475 -2.52 -33.47 8.56
CA ILE A 475 -3.88 -33.96 8.82
C ILE A 475 -4.67 -34.04 7.50
N MET A 476 -4.66 -32.99 6.68
CA MET A 476 -5.33 -32.99 5.37
C MET A 476 -4.79 -34.09 4.44
N LYS A 477 -3.48 -34.27 4.36
CA LYS A 477 -2.87 -35.35 3.56
C LYS A 477 -3.25 -36.72 4.08
N SER A 478 -3.27 -36.91 5.39
CA SER A 478 -3.74 -38.16 6.02
C SER A 478 -5.19 -38.44 5.67
N MET A 479 -6.09 -37.47 5.83
CA MET A 479 -7.51 -37.58 5.48
C MET A 479 -7.73 -37.87 3.99
N LEU A 480 -7.02 -37.18 3.09
CA LEU A 480 -7.07 -37.43 1.64
C LEU A 480 -6.53 -38.82 1.29
N SER A 481 -5.47 -39.29 1.96
CA SER A 481 -4.94 -40.64 1.77
C SER A 481 -5.91 -41.73 2.25
N LEU A 482 -6.60 -41.50 3.38
CA LEU A 482 -7.65 -42.37 3.91
C LEU A 482 -8.87 -42.40 2.99
N SER A 483 -9.29 -41.26 2.46
CA SER A 483 -10.39 -41.17 1.48
C SER A 483 -10.03 -41.84 0.15
N ARG A 484 -8.80 -41.65 -0.36
CA ARG A 484 -8.32 -42.35 -1.56
C ARG A 484 -8.25 -43.86 -1.33
N ARG A 485 -7.79 -44.30 -0.16
CA ARG A 485 -7.76 -45.73 0.21
C ARG A 485 -9.17 -46.32 0.30
N LYS A 486 -10.13 -45.57 0.85
CA LYS A 486 -11.54 -45.99 0.91
C LYS A 486 -12.16 -46.10 -0.48
N ASN A 487 -11.87 -45.17 -1.39
CA ASN A 487 -12.36 -45.25 -2.78
C ASN A 487 -11.76 -46.43 -3.53
N VAL A 488 -10.45 -46.71 -3.36
CA VAL A 488 -9.82 -47.90 -3.98
C VAL A 488 -10.42 -49.21 -3.44
N VAL A 489 -10.67 -49.30 -2.13
CA VAL A 489 -11.30 -50.49 -1.53
C VAL A 489 -12.75 -50.64 -2.00
N LEU A 490 -13.50 -49.54 -2.17
CA LEU A 490 -14.86 -49.59 -2.72
C LEU A 490 -14.87 -50.00 -4.19
N ASP A 491 -13.95 -49.50 -5.01
CA ASP A 491 -13.78 -49.93 -6.40
C ASP A 491 -13.38 -51.42 -6.48
N GLU A 492 -12.51 -51.90 -5.58
CA GLU A 492 -12.14 -53.32 -5.47
C GLU A 492 -13.33 -54.18 -5.02
N GLU A 493 -14.13 -53.75 -4.04
CA GLU A 493 -15.36 -54.43 -3.62
C GLU A 493 -16.41 -54.47 -4.74
N GLU A 494 -16.60 -53.39 -5.51
CA GLU A 494 -17.49 -53.36 -6.68
C GLU A 494 -16.99 -54.32 -7.78
N THR A 495 -15.68 -54.40 -8.02
CA THR A 495 -15.13 -55.37 -8.98
C THR A 495 -15.22 -56.83 -8.50
N CYS A 496 -15.18 -57.09 -7.19
CA CYS A 496 -15.38 -58.43 -6.63
C CYS A 496 -16.85 -58.85 -6.53
N LEU A 497 -17.79 -57.89 -6.47
CA LEU A 497 -19.23 -58.14 -6.43
C LEU A 497 -19.87 -58.26 -7.83
N SER A 498 -19.15 -57.86 -8.89
CA SER A 498 -19.54 -58.21 -10.25
C SER A 498 -19.18 -59.68 -10.50
N PRO A 499 -20.15 -60.58 -10.76
CA PRO A 499 -19.83 -61.96 -11.10
C PRO A 499 -18.98 -61.97 -12.37
N ALA A 500 -17.89 -62.74 -12.35
CA ALA A 500 -17.26 -63.20 -13.57
C ALA A 500 -18.29 -64.05 -14.33
N GLU A 501 -19.08 -63.43 -15.20
CA GLU A 501 -19.83 -64.14 -16.23
C GLU A 501 -18.83 -64.72 -17.23
N THR A 502 -18.49 -65.96 -16.94
CA THR A 502 -17.97 -66.98 -17.82
C THR A 502 -18.77 -67.07 -19.13
N LEU A 503 -18.01 -67.20 -20.23
CA LEU A 503 -18.30 -68.02 -21.42
C LEU A 503 -19.53 -67.68 -22.28
N SER A 504 -19.26 -67.03 -23.42
CA SER A 504 -19.59 -67.58 -24.75
C SER A 504 -18.68 -67.01 -25.83
#